data_AF-Q0C5T2-F1
#
_entry.id   AF-Q0C5T2-F1
#
_cell.length_a   1.000
_cell.length_b   1.000
_cell.length_c   1.000
_cell.angle_alpha   90.00
_cell.angle_beta   90.00
_cell.angle_gamma   90.00
#
_symmetry.space_group_name_H-M   'P 1'
#
loop_
_entity.id
_entity.type
_entity.pdbx_description
1 polymer ?
#
loop_
_entity_poly.entity_id
_entity_poly.type
_entity_poly.pdbx_seq_one_letter_code
_entity_poly.pdbx_strand_id
1 'polypeptide(L)'
;MAYRLKPGRETVEAGTRRIAGEEFARIADILADSELPLANQVHEVRKSTKRIRSVIRLVAPVFPAAKAENTILKDCARSLSSARDTGAIHDSLGRLKLPAETREATNAALVANPTASGSAAGSVKLLKVFGRDIRAAAKRAAFWNIASEGFDAVRPGVQRSYKRLRKDFAAAISTRDEEATHNWRKSAKSHWHQTLLLGQICPEAMDAHAKLASRLSECLGDWRDSGLLIAALEALPPDALHKDALKDVKRAALRDQKRLLKKAERISGLLTAEKPKALIARWAVYWSLSDA
;
A
#
# COMPACT_ATOMS: atom_id res chain seq x y z
N MET A 1 0.80 19.11 -2.36
CA MET A 1 -0.49 19.15 -1.65
C MET A 1 -0.58 18.02 -0.63
N ALA A 2 -1.21 18.26 0.51
CA ALA A 2 -1.09 17.41 1.69
C ALA A 2 -2.27 16.42 1.82
N TYR A 3 -1.95 15.13 1.89
CA TYR A 3 -2.90 14.05 2.10
C TYR A 3 -3.24 13.91 3.59
N ARG A 4 -4.04 14.88 4.04
CA ARG A 4 -4.55 15.02 5.40
C ARG A 4 -5.87 15.77 5.40
N LEU A 5 -6.75 15.37 6.31
CA LEU A 5 -7.91 16.15 6.70
C LEU A 5 -7.45 17.36 7.51
N LYS A 6 -8.26 18.42 7.50
CA LYS A 6 -8.04 19.63 8.30
C LYS A 6 -9.23 19.79 9.25
N PRO A 7 -9.21 19.13 10.43
CA PRO A 7 -10.22 19.37 11.47
C PRO A 7 -10.44 20.88 11.69
N GLY A 8 -11.64 21.29 12.13
CA GLY A 8 -12.02 22.69 12.37
C GLY A 8 -12.03 23.65 11.16
N ARG A 9 -11.30 23.37 10.08
CA ARG A 9 -11.20 24.21 8.87
C ARG A 9 -12.09 23.74 7.73
N GLU A 10 -12.39 22.45 7.66
CA GLU A 10 -13.27 21.87 6.64
C GLU A 10 -14.11 20.73 7.23
N THR A 11 -15.28 20.47 6.64
CA THR A 11 -16.06 19.27 6.97
C THR A 11 -15.33 18.00 6.51
N VAL A 12 -15.64 16.86 7.11
CA VAL A 12 -15.03 15.59 6.67
C VAL A 12 -15.42 15.26 5.23
N GLU A 13 -16.63 15.64 4.81
CA GLU A 13 -17.07 15.55 3.42
C GLU A 13 -16.18 16.38 2.48
N ALA A 14 -16.02 17.67 2.75
CA ALA A 14 -15.23 18.58 1.93
C ALA A 14 -13.76 18.12 1.85
N GLY A 15 -13.17 17.75 2.99
CA GLY A 15 -11.82 17.21 3.05
C GLY A 15 -11.67 15.89 2.27
N THR A 16 -12.66 15.00 2.37
CA THR A 16 -12.68 13.73 1.62
C THR A 16 -12.71 13.96 0.11
N ARG A 17 -13.61 14.84 -0.36
CA ARG A 17 -13.72 15.22 -1.79
C ARG A 17 -12.44 15.88 -2.28
N ARG A 18 -11.90 16.84 -1.53
CA ARG A 18 -10.64 17.53 -1.84
C ARG A 18 -9.49 16.56 -1.98
N ILE A 19 -9.25 15.72 -0.98
CA ILE A 19 -8.16 14.74 -0.99
C ILE A 19 -8.30 13.76 -2.15
N ALA A 20 -9.51 13.25 -2.40
CA ALA A 20 -9.75 12.38 -3.55
C ALA A 20 -9.45 13.11 -4.87
N GLY A 21 -9.95 14.34 -5.04
CA GLY A 21 -9.69 15.18 -6.20
C GLY A 21 -8.21 15.44 -6.44
N GLU A 22 -7.45 15.79 -5.40
CA GLU A 22 -6.00 15.99 -5.47
C GLU A 22 -5.24 14.72 -5.90
N GLU A 23 -5.64 13.54 -5.38
CA GLU A 23 -5.03 12.27 -5.78
C GLU A 23 -5.43 11.86 -7.21
N PHE A 24 -6.65 12.17 -7.65
CA PHE A 24 -7.07 11.96 -9.03
C PHE A 24 -6.32 12.87 -10.01
N ALA A 25 -6.15 14.16 -9.66
CA ALA A 25 -5.34 15.10 -10.43
C ALA A 25 -3.89 14.61 -10.54
N ARG A 26 -3.28 14.19 -9.42
CA ARG A 26 -1.95 13.58 -9.44
C ARG A 26 -1.86 12.38 -10.38
N ILE A 27 -2.87 11.50 -10.40
CA ILE A 27 -2.88 10.36 -11.33
C ILE A 27 -2.91 10.87 -12.78
N ALA A 28 -3.70 11.90 -13.08
CA ALA A 28 -3.73 12.48 -14.42
C ALA A 28 -2.36 13.05 -14.82
N ASP A 29 -1.70 13.79 -13.93
CA ASP A 29 -0.37 14.36 -14.15
C ASP A 29 0.66 13.27 -14.43
N ILE A 30 0.69 12.20 -13.61
CA ILE A 30 1.60 11.05 -13.80
C ILE A 30 1.38 10.36 -15.15
N LEU A 31 0.13 10.24 -15.60
CA LEU A 31 -0.20 9.60 -16.88
C LEU A 31 0.12 10.50 -18.09
N ALA A 32 0.27 11.81 -17.88
CA ALA A 32 0.61 12.78 -18.91
C ALA A 32 2.12 13.02 -19.04
N ASP A 33 2.90 12.65 -18.02
CA ASP A 33 4.35 12.79 -17.99
C ASP A 33 5.04 11.76 -18.90
N SER A 34 5.52 12.20 -20.07
CA SER A 34 6.24 11.37 -21.04
C SER A 34 7.66 11.00 -20.59
N GLU A 35 8.26 11.79 -19.70
CA GLU A 35 9.63 11.61 -19.24
C GLU A 35 9.70 10.59 -18.10
N LEU A 36 8.60 10.39 -17.37
CA LEU A 36 8.54 9.40 -16.30
C LEU A 36 8.54 7.97 -16.86
N PRO A 37 9.50 7.10 -16.50
CA PRO A 37 9.53 5.73 -16.96
C PRO A 37 8.24 4.98 -16.66
N LEU A 38 7.81 4.10 -17.57
CA LEU A 38 6.53 3.39 -17.49
C LEU A 38 6.33 2.64 -16.17
N ALA A 39 7.38 1.98 -15.67
CA ALA A 39 7.35 1.29 -14.38
C ALA A 39 7.09 2.25 -13.20
N ASN A 40 7.66 3.46 -13.25
CA ASN A 40 7.46 4.51 -12.26
C ASN A 40 6.04 5.09 -12.35
N GLN A 41 5.51 5.30 -13.57
CA GLN A 41 4.10 5.68 -13.76
C GLN A 41 3.17 4.67 -13.10
N VAL A 42 3.33 3.37 -13.40
CA VAL A 42 2.55 2.28 -12.79
C VAL A 42 2.66 2.30 -11.27
N HIS A 43 3.87 2.49 -10.73
CA HIS A 43 4.09 2.56 -9.29
C HIS A 43 3.31 3.72 -8.64
N GLU A 44 3.49 4.93 -9.15
CA GLU A 44 2.92 6.13 -8.54
C GLU A 44 1.39 6.20 -8.70
N VAL A 45 0.82 5.78 -9.85
CA VAL A 45 -0.66 5.74 -9.97
C VAL A 45 -1.29 4.71 -9.04
N ARG A 46 -0.64 3.55 -8.83
CA ARG A 46 -1.10 2.54 -7.86
C ARG A 46 -1.04 3.07 -6.43
N LYS A 47 0.00 3.85 -6.10
CA LYS A 47 0.16 4.49 -4.79
C LYS A 47 -0.95 5.51 -4.54
N SER A 48 -1.21 6.41 -5.49
CA SER A 48 -2.33 7.37 -5.42
C SER A 48 -3.69 6.67 -5.33
N THR A 49 -3.90 5.58 -6.08
CA THR A 49 -5.14 4.79 -5.99
C THR A 49 -5.30 4.14 -4.61
N LYS A 50 -4.22 3.62 -4.01
CA LYS A 50 -4.27 3.11 -2.63
C LYS A 50 -4.62 4.21 -1.62
N ARG A 51 -4.14 5.43 -1.84
CA ARG A 51 -4.45 6.61 -1.02
C ARG A 51 -5.94 6.97 -1.11
N ILE A 52 -6.50 7.10 -2.31
CA ILE A 52 -7.95 7.34 -2.49
C ILE A 52 -8.78 6.26 -1.80
N ARG A 53 -8.42 4.99 -2.01
CA ARG A 53 -9.13 3.86 -1.37
C ARG A 53 -9.03 3.84 0.15
N SER A 54 -7.95 4.39 0.71
CA SER A 54 -7.80 4.48 2.17
C SER A 54 -8.69 5.56 2.77
N VAL A 55 -8.91 6.67 2.04
CA VAL A 55 -9.93 7.69 2.38
C VAL A 55 -11.33 7.07 2.34
N ILE A 56 -11.69 6.40 1.24
CA ILE A 56 -13.00 5.74 1.11
C ILE A 56 -13.25 4.77 2.27
N ARG A 57 -12.24 3.97 2.65
CA ARG A 57 -12.37 3.02 3.77
C ARG A 57 -12.47 3.69 5.13
N LEU A 58 -11.91 4.90 5.29
CA LEU A 58 -12.01 5.69 6.51
C LEU A 58 -13.45 6.14 6.76
N VAL A 59 -14.12 6.62 5.71
CA VAL A 59 -15.51 7.11 5.80
C VAL A 59 -16.56 6.04 5.44
N ALA A 60 -16.13 4.84 5.03
CA ALA A 60 -17.02 3.79 4.53
C ALA A 60 -18.25 3.48 5.39
N PRO A 61 -18.18 3.52 6.74
CA PRO A 61 -19.35 3.26 7.57
C PRO A 61 -20.47 4.30 7.43
N VAL A 62 -20.15 5.52 6.98
CA VAL A 62 -21.08 6.64 6.81
C VAL A 62 -21.14 7.13 5.36
N PHE A 63 -20.52 6.39 4.43
CA PHE A 63 -20.47 6.71 3.01
C PHE A 63 -21.17 5.62 2.20
N PRO A 64 -22.44 5.81 1.80
CA PRO A 64 -23.23 4.76 1.13
C PRO A 64 -22.57 4.17 -0.12
N ALA A 65 -21.91 5.00 -0.94
CA ALA A 65 -21.25 4.56 -2.16
C ALA A 65 -19.85 3.94 -1.93
N ALA A 66 -19.37 3.84 -0.69
CA ALA A 66 -18.01 3.39 -0.39
C ALA A 66 -17.67 2.02 -0.97
N LYS A 67 -18.60 1.06 -0.90
CA LYS A 67 -18.39 -0.29 -1.43
C LYS A 67 -18.21 -0.26 -2.94
N ALA A 68 -19.08 0.47 -3.65
CA ALA A 68 -19.02 0.59 -5.10
C ALA A 68 -17.73 1.29 -5.54
N GLU A 69 -17.41 2.46 -4.97
CA GLU A 69 -16.22 3.23 -5.36
C GLU A 69 -14.90 2.51 -5.03
N ASN A 70 -14.80 1.88 -3.85
CA ASN A 70 -13.61 1.09 -3.52
C ASN A 70 -13.47 -0.15 -4.41
N THR A 71 -14.56 -0.70 -4.95
CA THR A 71 -14.53 -1.84 -5.88
C THR A 71 -14.03 -1.40 -7.25
N ILE A 72 -14.60 -0.31 -7.79
CA ILE A 72 -14.15 0.28 -9.06
C ILE A 72 -12.64 0.57 -9.01
N LEU A 73 -12.18 1.29 -7.99
CA LEU A 73 -10.74 1.59 -7.83
C LEU A 73 -9.89 0.35 -7.57
N LYS A 74 -10.46 -0.71 -6.99
CA LYS A 74 -9.77 -2.00 -6.82
C LYS A 74 -9.51 -2.65 -8.15
N ASP A 75 -10.53 -2.70 -8.99
CA ASP A 75 -10.48 -3.44 -10.24
C ASP A 75 -9.64 -2.68 -11.27
N CYS A 76 -9.74 -1.35 -11.31
CA CYS A 76 -8.82 -0.50 -12.06
C CYS A 76 -7.36 -0.74 -11.64
N ALA A 77 -7.05 -0.79 -10.34
CA ALA A 77 -5.70 -1.07 -9.89
C ALA A 77 -5.28 -2.54 -10.11
N ARG A 78 -6.21 -3.48 -10.22
CA ARG A 78 -5.88 -4.91 -10.41
C ARG A 78 -5.25 -5.15 -11.78
N SER A 79 -5.70 -4.44 -12.81
CA SER A 79 -5.15 -4.54 -14.17
C SER A 79 -3.66 -4.18 -14.24
N LEU A 80 -3.17 -3.34 -13.32
CA LEU A 80 -1.76 -2.90 -13.23
C LEU A 80 -0.88 -3.79 -12.32
N SER A 81 -1.34 -4.98 -11.93
CA SER A 81 -0.63 -5.80 -10.93
C SER A 81 0.65 -6.44 -11.45
N SER A 82 0.58 -7.10 -12.61
CA SER A 82 1.73 -7.78 -13.23
C SER A 82 2.92 -6.87 -13.45
N ALA A 83 2.69 -5.67 -14.02
CA ALA A 83 3.74 -4.69 -14.26
C ALA A 83 4.45 -4.20 -12.97
N ARG A 84 3.76 -4.22 -11.82
CA ARG A 84 4.38 -3.84 -10.53
C ARG A 84 5.22 -4.97 -9.95
N ASP A 85 4.85 -6.22 -10.21
CA ASP A 85 5.52 -7.39 -9.62
C ASP A 85 6.94 -7.54 -10.20
N THR A 86 7.16 -7.24 -11.49
CA THR A 86 8.51 -7.23 -12.10
C THR A 86 9.47 -6.28 -11.37
N GLY A 87 9.07 -5.03 -11.14
CA GLY A 87 9.92 -4.08 -10.38
C GLY A 87 10.22 -4.54 -8.95
N ALA A 88 9.24 -5.18 -8.27
CA ALA A 88 9.44 -5.73 -6.94
C ALA A 88 10.52 -6.82 -6.90
N ILE A 89 10.62 -7.65 -7.94
CA ILE A 89 11.62 -8.72 -8.04
C ILE A 89 13.02 -8.12 -8.06
N HIS A 90 13.25 -7.10 -8.91
CA HIS A 90 14.55 -6.42 -9.01
C HIS A 90 14.90 -5.63 -7.74
N ASP A 91 13.94 -4.89 -7.17
CA ASP A 91 14.12 -4.19 -5.89
C ASP A 91 14.54 -5.18 -4.79
N SER A 92 13.89 -6.35 -4.76
CA SER A 92 14.20 -7.41 -3.80
C SER A 92 15.60 -7.97 -3.97
N LEU A 93 16.01 -8.27 -5.21
CA LEU A 93 17.36 -8.72 -5.53
C LEU A 93 18.43 -7.69 -5.12
N GLY A 94 18.16 -6.41 -5.36
CA GLY A 94 19.04 -5.30 -4.99
C GLY A 94 19.26 -5.15 -3.48
N ARG A 95 18.29 -5.55 -2.65
CA ARG A 95 18.43 -5.55 -1.17
C ARG A 95 19.28 -6.70 -0.64
N LEU A 96 19.49 -7.76 -1.42
CA LEU A 96 20.24 -8.92 -0.96
C LEU A 96 21.75 -8.63 -0.92
N LYS A 97 22.38 -9.00 0.20
CA LYS A 97 23.83 -9.00 0.35
C LYS A 97 24.41 -10.20 -0.40
N LEU A 98 24.76 -9.97 -1.66
CA LEU A 98 25.33 -10.95 -2.60
C LEU A 98 26.58 -10.37 -3.26
N PRO A 99 27.52 -11.22 -3.72
CA PRO A 99 28.58 -10.81 -4.62
C PRO A 99 28.01 -10.12 -5.87
N ALA A 100 28.75 -9.15 -6.41
CA ALA A 100 28.30 -8.37 -7.58
C ALA A 100 28.00 -9.28 -8.78
N GLU A 101 28.93 -10.18 -9.11
CA GLU A 101 28.79 -11.15 -10.20
C GLU A 101 27.55 -12.03 -10.06
N THR A 102 27.27 -12.56 -8.86
CA THR A 102 26.06 -13.36 -8.61
C THR A 102 24.79 -12.54 -8.81
N ARG A 103 24.78 -11.29 -8.37
CA ARG A 103 23.62 -10.40 -8.53
C ARG A 103 23.38 -10.07 -10.00
N GLU A 104 24.44 -9.73 -10.73
CA GLU A 104 24.37 -9.39 -12.16
C GLU A 104 23.92 -10.58 -13.01
N ALA A 105 24.50 -11.77 -12.79
CA ALA A 105 24.09 -12.99 -13.47
C ALA A 105 22.62 -13.34 -13.19
N THR A 106 22.19 -13.19 -11.93
CA THR A 106 20.78 -13.42 -11.55
C THR A 106 19.85 -12.41 -12.22
N ASN A 107 20.26 -11.13 -12.26
CA ASN A 107 19.48 -10.08 -12.91
C ASN A 107 19.33 -10.35 -14.42
N ALA A 108 20.42 -10.74 -15.09
CA ALA A 108 20.41 -11.11 -16.50
C ALA A 108 19.45 -12.29 -16.76
N ALA A 109 19.51 -13.34 -15.94
CA ALA A 109 18.62 -14.50 -16.04
C ALA A 109 17.13 -14.12 -15.87
N LEU A 110 16.82 -13.24 -14.91
CA LEU A 110 15.46 -12.77 -14.66
C LEU A 110 14.92 -11.89 -15.80
N VAL A 111 15.76 -11.00 -16.36
CA VAL A 111 15.39 -10.16 -17.51
C VAL A 111 15.16 -11.00 -18.77
N ALA A 112 15.98 -12.03 -18.98
CA ALA A 112 15.87 -12.92 -20.14
C ALA A 112 14.61 -13.81 -20.12
N ASN A 113 13.93 -13.94 -18.96
CA ASN A 113 12.72 -14.76 -18.84
C ASN A 113 11.44 -13.95 -19.19
N PRO A 114 10.78 -14.22 -20.33
CA PRO A 114 9.61 -13.45 -20.78
C PRO A 114 8.39 -13.63 -19.87
N THR A 115 8.32 -14.72 -19.12
CA THR A 115 7.18 -15.01 -18.21
C THR A 115 7.14 -14.07 -17.00
N ALA A 116 8.27 -13.44 -16.65
CA ALA A 116 8.39 -12.50 -15.55
C ALA A 116 8.16 -11.03 -15.95
N SER A 117 8.15 -10.73 -17.26
CA SER A 117 8.16 -9.36 -17.78
C SER A 117 6.89 -9.08 -18.60
N GLY A 118 5.96 -8.32 -18.03
CA GLY A 118 4.87 -7.73 -18.82
C GLY A 118 5.45 -6.82 -19.91
N SER A 119 5.03 -6.98 -21.17
CA SER A 119 5.58 -6.17 -22.26
C SER A 119 5.29 -4.67 -22.07
N ALA A 120 6.21 -3.82 -22.51
CA ALA A 120 6.03 -2.36 -22.46
C ALA A 120 4.77 -1.92 -23.20
N ALA A 121 4.50 -2.50 -24.38
CA ALA A 121 3.28 -2.25 -25.15
C ALA A 121 2.00 -2.64 -24.39
N GLY A 122 2.02 -3.78 -23.68
CA GLY A 122 0.91 -4.21 -22.83
C GLY A 122 0.65 -3.22 -21.68
N SER A 123 1.72 -2.76 -21.03
CA SER A 123 1.65 -1.80 -19.93
C SER A 123 1.10 -0.43 -20.38
N VAL A 124 1.48 0.06 -21.56
CA VAL A 124 0.91 1.30 -22.15
C VAL A 124 -0.60 1.16 -22.38
N LYS A 125 -1.06 0.04 -22.95
CA LYS A 125 -2.49 -0.22 -23.17
C LYS A 125 -3.26 -0.26 -21.84
N LEU A 126 -2.70 -0.91 -20.83
CA LEU A 126 -3.31 -1.00 -19.49
C LEU A 126 -3.42 0.38 -18.83
N LEU A 127 -2.39 1.23 -18.93
CA LEU A 127 -2.44 2.59 -18.39
C LEU A 127 -3.47 3.48 -19.11
N LYS A 128 -3.66 3.32 -20.44
CA LYS A 128 -4.71 4.03 -21.17
C LYS A 128 -6.11 3.67 -20.67
N VAL A 129 -6.39 2.37 -20.48
CA VAL A 129 -7.67 1.88 -19.94
C VAL A 129 -7.86 2.37 -18.51
N PHE A 130 -6.83 2.22 -17.67
CA PHE A 130 -6.82 2.72 -16.30
C PHE A 130 -7.13 4.22 -16.23
N GLY A 131 -6.49 5.04 -17.07
CA GLY A 131 -6.70 6.48 -17.12
C GLY A 131 -8.15 6.86 -17.47
N ARG A 132 -8.79 6.14 -18.40
CA ARG A 132 -10.21 6.34 -18.72
C ARG A 132 -11.11 6.07 -17.51
N ASP A 133 -10.93 4.93 -16.86
CA ASP A 133 -11.79 4.51 -15.77
C ASP A 133 -11.59 5.39 -14.52
N ILE A 134 -10.35 5.82 -14.28
CA ILE A 134 -10.00 6.77 -13.22
C ILE A 134 -10.64 8.14 -13.46
N ARG A 135 -10.67 8.65 -14.69
CA ARG A 135 -11.37 9.92 -15.00
C ARG A 135 -12.86 9.84 -14.70
N ALA A 136 -13.50 8.70 -14.97
CA ALA A 136 -14.90 8.48 -14.63
C ALA A 136 -15.11 8.46 -13.10
N ALA A 137 -14.20 7.83 -12.35
CA ALA A 137 -14.23 7.86 -10.88
C ALA A 137 -14.02 9.26 -10.30
N ALA A 138 -13.11 10.04 -10.89
CA ALA A 138 -12.84 11.42 -10.47
C ALA A 138 -14.09 12.31 -10.57
N LYS A 139 -14.88 12.19 -11.64
CA LYS A 139 -16.14 12.93 -11.80
C LYS A 139 -17.14 12.62 -10.69
N ARG A 140 -17.26 11.35 -10.26
CA ARG A 140 -18.16 10.96 -9.17
C ARG A 140 -17.67 11.43 -7.80
N ALA A 141 -16.35 11.49 -7.60
CA ALA A 141 -15.76 11.91 -6.33
C ALA A 141 -16.12 13.33 -5.93
N ALA A 142 -16.41 14.22 -6.89
CA ALA A 142 -16.89 15.57 -6.62
C ALA A 142 -18.26 15.61 -5.91
N PHE A 143 -19.05 14.54 -6.01
CA PHE A 143 -20.42 14.45 -5.47
C PHE A 143 -20.57 13.39 -4.36
N TRP A 144 -19.47 12.92 -3.77
CA TRP A 144 -19.55 11.95 -2.68
C TRP A 144 -20.23 12.53 -1.45
N ASN A 145 -21.35 11.94 -1.04
CA ASN A 145 -22.09 12.34 0.17
C ASN A 145 -21.62 11.54 1.39
N ILE A 146 -21.12 12.23 2.43
CA ILE A 146 -20.66 11.63 3.69
C ILE A 146 -21.67 11.98 4.78
N ALA A 147 -22.43 10.98 5.25
CA ALA A 147 -23.63 11.18 6.07
C ALA A 147 -23.37 11.55 7.55
N SER A 148 -22.15 11.96 7.91
CA SER A 148 -21.79 12.30 9.27
C SER A 148 -20.68 13.33 9.29
N GLU A 149 -20.56 14.05 10.40
CA GLU A 149 -19.62 15.14 10.58
C GLU A 149 -18.61 14.88 11.70
N GLY A 150 -17.58 15.72 11.74
CA GLY A 150 -16.55 15.70 12.77
C GLY A 150 -15.89 14.33 12.94
N PHE A 151 -15.50 13.99 14.17
CA PHE A 151 -14.85 12.71 14.44
C PHE A 151 -15.78 11.51 14.16
N ASP A 152 -17.09 11.68 14.27
CA ASP A 152 -18.07 10.61 14.09
C ASP A 152 -18.10 10.09 12.64
N ALA A 153 -17.72 10.93 11.68
CA ALA A 153 -17.56 10.54 10.28
C ALA A 153 -16.39 9.58 10.02
N VAL A 154 -15.34 9.63 10.83
CA VAL A 154 -14.10 8.86 10.63
C VAL A 154 -13.90 7.76 11.68
N ARG A 155 -14.43 7.97 12.90
CA ARG A 155 -14.27 7.11 14.07
C ARG A 155 -14.59 5.64 13.78
N PRO A 156 -15.75 5.29 13.19
CA PRO A 156 -16.08 3.89 12.93
C PRO A 156 -15.11 3.23 11.92
N GLY A 157 -14.59 4.00 10.96
CA GLY A 157 -13.65 3.49 9.96
C GLY A 157 -12.25 3.24 10.52
N VAL A 158 -11.73 4.17 11.34
CA VAL A 158 -10.47 3.97 12.08
C VAL A 158 -10.60 2.75 12.99
N GLN A 159 -11.70 2.65 13.74
CA GLN A 159 -11.89 1.55 14.68
C GLN A 159 -11.90 0.21 13.94
N ARG A 160 -12.59 0.16 12.80
CA ARG A 160 -12.67 -1.03 11.95
C ARG A 160 -11.32 -1.43 11.38
N SER A 161 -10.57 -0.48 10.82
CA SER A 161 -9.27 -0.75 10.20
C SER A 161 -8.22 -1.16 11.24
N TYR A 162 -8.20 -0.50 12.41
CA TYR A 162 -7.26 -0.83 13.48
C TYR A 162 -7.59 -2.18 14.13
N LYS A 163 -8.88 -2.47 14.38
CA LYS A 163 -9.31 -3.81 14.82
C LYS A 163 -8.91 -4.88 13.80
N ARG A 164 -9.03 -4.57 12.50
CA ARG A 164 -8.63 -5.49 11.43
C ARG A 164 -7.11 -5.71 11.42
N LEU A 165 -6.31 -4.66 11.53
CA LEU A 165 -4.85 -4.74 11.65
C LEU A 165 -4.44 -5.68 12.81
N ARG A 166 -5.04 -5.51 13.99
CA ARG A 166 -4.81 -6.38 15.15
C ARG A 166 -5.15 -7.84 14.86
N LYS A 167 -6.32 -8.10 14.25
CA LYS A 167 -6.78 -9.45 13.94
C LYS A 167 -5.87 -10.12 12.91
N ASP A 168 -5.54 -9.42 11.83
CA ASP A 168 -4.68 -9.97 10.77
C ASP A 168 -3.26 -10.20 11.29
N PHE A 169 -2.74 -9.33 12.15
CA PHE A 169 -1.46 -9.56 12.83
C PHE A 169 -1.50 -10.85 13.68
N ALA A 170 -2.50 -10.99 14.55
CA ALA A 170 -2.63 -12.19 15.38
C ALA A 170 -2.74 -13.47 14.53
N ALA A 171 -3.56 -13.44 13.47
CA ALA A 171 -3.71 -14.55 12.54
C ALA A 171 -2.39 -14.91 11.85
N ALA A 172 -1.66 -13.92 11.31
CA ALA A 172 -0.39 -14.15 10.64
C ALA A 172 0.68 -14.75 11.58
N ILE A 173 0.67 -14.38 12.86
CA ILE A 173 1.58 -14.95 13.86
C ILE A 173 1.18 -16.37 14.25
N SER A 174 -0.11 -16.65 14.37
CA SER A 174 -0.59 -18.00 14.74
C SER A 174 -0.44 -19.01 13.62
N THR A 175 -0.77 -18.63 12.37
CA THR A 175 -0.78 -19.58 11.25
C THR A 175 0.53 -19.63 10.48
N ARG A 176 1.30 -18.53 10.48
CA ARG A 176 2.55 -18.37 9.71
C ARG A 176 2.39 -18.64 8.21
N ASP A 177 1.17 -18.57 7.69
CA ASP A 177 0.88 -18.77 6.26
C ASP A 177 0.98 -17.48 5.44
N GLU A 178 1.11 -17.63 4.12
CA GLU A 178 1.28 -16.51 3.19
C GLU A 178 0.02 -15.63 3.10
N GLU A 179 -1.18 -16.21 3.14
CA GLU A 179 -2.44 -15.49 2.97
C GLU A 179 -2.73 -14.57 4.17
N ALA A 180 -2.56 -15.08 5.39
CA ALA A 180 -2.68 -14.33 6.64
C ALA A 180 -1.66 -13.19 6.68
N THR A 181 -0.42 -13.45 6.29
CA THR A 181 0.63 -12.42 6.19
C THR A 181 0.30 -11.36 5.13
N HIS A 182 -0.27 -11.79 4.00
CA HIS A 182 -0.72 -10.88 2.96
C HIS A 182 -1.92 -10.01 3.41
N ASN A 183 -2.82 -10.56 4.20
CA ASN A 183 -3.92 -9.81 4.83
C ASN A 183 -3.39 -8.79 5.85
N TRP A 184 -2.42 -9.19 6.68
CA TRP A 184 -1.73 -8.29 7.61
C TRP A 184 -1.04 -7.13 6.89
N ARG A 185 -0.35 -7.40 5.76
CA ARG A 185 0.21 -6.35 4.91
C ARG A 185 -0.86 -5.38 4.41
N LYS A 186 -2.00 -5.88 3.91
CA LYS A 186 -3.10 -5.05 3.41
C LYS A 186 -3.66 -4.14 4.50
N SER A 187 -3.87 -4.65 5.71
CA SER A 187 -4.39 -3.86 6.82
C SER A 187 -3.36 -2.87 7.38
N ALA A 188 -2.07 -3.24 7.45
CA ALA A 188 -0.99 -2.33 7.81
C ALA A 188 -0.90 -1.13 6.86
N LYS A 189 -0.94 -1.38 5.53
CA LYS A 189 -0.94 -0.31 4.52
C LYS A 189 -2.15 0.62 4.67
N SER A 190 -3.32 0.06 4.93
CA SER A 190 -4.56 0.82 5.12
C SER A 190 -4.48 1.70 6.35
N HIS A 191 -4.02 1.15 7.48
CA HIS A 191 -3.85 1.90 8.73
C HIS A 191 -2.83 3.02 8.56
N TRP A 192 -1.68 2.76 7.94
CA TRP A 192 -0.67 3.80 7.68
C TRP A 192 -1.25 4.99 6.91
N HIS A 193 -1.94 4.78 5.79
CA HIS A 193 -2.54 5.90 5.07
C HIS A 193 -3.58 6.65 5.91
N GLN A 194 -4.35 5.98 6.76
CA GLN A 194 -5.29 6.65 7.66
C GLN A 194 -4.60 7.48 8.74
N THR A 195 -3.42 7.05 9.21
CA THR A 195 -2.61 7.87 10.13
C THR A 195 -2.10 9.14 9.48
N LEU A 196 -1.78 9.10 8.18
CA LEU A 196 -1.44 10.30 7.41
C LEU A 196 -2.67 11.22 7.25
N LEU A 197 -3.84 10.65 6.95
CA LEU A 197 -5.09 11.41 6.83
C LEU A 197 -5.43 12.18 8.10
N LEU A 198 -5.19 11.56 9.25
CA LEU A 198 -5.46 12.13 10.56
C LEU A 198 -4.24 12.84 11.14
N GLY A 199 -3.19 13.11 10.35
CA GLY A 199 -1.94 13.67 10.85
C GLY A 199 -2.03 15.07 11.47
N GLN A 200 -3.17 15.75 11.39
CA GLN A 200 -3.39 17.06 12.00
C GLN A 200 -4.16 17.00 13.33
N ILE A 201 -4.68 15.85 13.74
CA ILE A 201 -5.44 15.78 15.00
C ILE A 201 -4.55 15.97 16.23
N CYS A 202 -3.26 15.64 16.12
CA CYS A 202 -2.22 15.91 17.10
C CYS A 202 -0.88 15.60 16.40
N PRO A 203 -0.22 16.60 15.78
CA PRO A 203 0.89 16.36 14.86
C PRO A 203 2.01 15.50 15.45
N GLU A 204 2.43 15.76 16.68
CA GLU A 204 3.53 15.08 17.36
C GLU A 204 3.21 13.60 17.61
N ALA A 205 2.03 13.31 18.18
CA ALA A 205 1.60 11.94 18.46
C ALA A 205 1.32 11.15 17.17
N MET A 206 0.70 11.81 16.18
CA MET A 206 0.34 11.18 14.92
C MET A 206 1.55 10.92 14.03
N ASP A 207 2.56 11.80 14.01
CA ASP A 207 3.80 11.57 13.26
C ASP A 207 4.55 10.34 13.78
N ALA A 208 4.70 10.21 15.10
CA ALA A 208 5.33 9.04 15.71
C ALA A 208 4.58 7.73 15.34
N HIS A 209 3.24 7.76 15.41
CA HIS A 209 2.41 6.60 15.06
C HIS A 209 2.43 6.29 13.56
N ALA A 210 2.43 7.31 12.70
CA ALA A 210 2.54 7.17 11.25
C ALA A 210 3.90 6.61 10.83
N LYS A 211 5.00 7.01 11.48
CA LYS A 211 6.35 6.45 11.25
C LYS A 211 6.39 4.97 11.58
N LEU A 212 5.79 4.53 12.70
CA LEU A 212 5.68 3.11 13.03
C LEU A 212 4.84 2.34 12.01
N ALA A 213 3.68 2.89 11.61
CA ALA A 213 2.82 2.27 10.61
C ALA A 213 3.48 2.20 9.22
N SER A 214 4.27 3.21 8.83
CA SER A 214 5.07 3.21 7.58
C SER A 214 6.08 2.08 7.60
N ARG A 215 6.90 2.01 8.66
CA ARG A 215 7.92 0.99 8.82
C ARG A 215 7.33 -0.42 8.80
N LEU A 216 6.17 -0.63 9.43
CA LEU A 216 5.45 -1.90 9.35
C LEU A 216 5.03 -2.21 7.90
N SER A 217 4.39 -1.24 7.25
CA SER A 217 3.92 -1.40 5.88
C SER A 217 5.06 -1.65 4.89
N GLU A 218 6.21 -1.04 5.08
CA GLU A 218 7.42 -1.23 4.27
C GLU A 218 8.00 -2.62 4.52
N CYS A 219 8.17 -3.03 5.78
CA CYS A 219 8.70 -4.37 6.09
C CYS A 219 7.84 -5.49 5.49
N LEU A 220 6.52 -5.38 5.57
CA LEU A 220 5.60 -6.33 4.95
C LEU A 220 5.53 -6.19 3.42
N GLY A 221 5.84 -5.01 2.90
CA GLY A 221 6.07 -4.75 1.47
C GLY A 221 7.25 -5.55 0.96
N ASP A 222 8.41 -5.32 1.56
CA ASP A 222 9.67 -5.99 1.24
C ASP A 222 9.54 -7.50 1.38
N TRP A 223 8.82 -7.99 2.40
CA TRP A 223 8.58 -9.42 2.60
C TRP A 223 7.87 -10.05 1.41
N ARG A 224 6.86 -9.36 0.85
CA ARG A 224 6.13 -9.82 -0.33
C ARG A 224 7.03 -9.79 -1.56
N ASP A 225 7.84 -8.76 -1.69
CA ASP A 225 8.78 -8.60 -2.81
C ASP A 225 9.87 -9.70 -2.77
N SER A 226 10.31 -10.14 -1.58
CA SER A 226 11.16 -11.32 -1.41
C SER A 226 10.46 -12.62 -1.84
N GLY A 227 9.18 -12.78 -1.53
CA GLY A 227 8.39 -13.92 -2.01
C GLY A 227 8.24 -13.96 -3.53
N LEU A 228 8.05 -12.79 -4.16
CA LEU A 228 8.02 -12.66 -5.62
C LEU A 228 9.37 -13.06 -6.26
N LEU A 229 10.49 -12.64 -5.67
CA LEU A 229 11.82 -13.04 -6.13
C LEU A 229 12.01 -14.56 -6.03
N ILE A 230 11.61 -15.19 -4.92
CA ILE A 230 11.72 -16.64 -4.75
C ILE A 230 10.92 -17.38 -5.82
N ALA A 231 9.67 -16.98 -6.06
CA ALA A 231 8.82 -17.58 -7.09
C ALA A 231 9.41 -17.38 -8.50
N ALA A 232 9.99 -16.21 -8.79
CA ALA A 232 10.63 -15.94 -10.07
C ALA A 232 11.88 -16.80 -10.29
N LEU A 233 12.69 -17.01 -9.24
CA LEU A 233 13.86 -17.90 -9.27
C LEU A 233 13.47 -19.37 -9.49
N GLU A 234 12.34 -19.81 -8.92
CA GLU A 234 11.81 -21.17 -9.11
C GLU A 234 11.25 -21.41 -10.52
N ALA A 235 10.81 -20.34 -11.19
CA ALA A 235 10.31 -20.39 -12.57
C ALA A 235 11.41 -20.22 -13.64
N LEU A 236 12.68 -20.07 -13.25
CA LEU A 236 13.80 -20.00 -14.20
C LEU A 236 14.03 -21.37 -14.87
N PRO A 237 14.40 -21.39 -16.17
CA PRO A 237 14.91 -22.59 -16.82
C PRO A 237 16.11 -23.18 -16.05
N PRO A 238 16.29 -24.52 -16.01
CA PRO A 238 17.36 -25.18 -15.24
C PRO A 238 18.79 -24.73 -15.56
N ASP A 239 19.01 -24.18 -16.75
CA ASP A 239 20.27 -23.71 -17.32
C ASP A 239 20.43 -22.18 -17.31
N ALA A 240 19.38 -21.43 -16.93
CA ALA A 240 19.41 -19.96 -16.95
C ALA A 240 20.35 -19.34 -15.91
N LEU A 241 20.71 -20.09 -14.86
CA LEU A 241 21.64 -19.65 -13.82
C LEU A 241 22.40 -20.85 -13.25
N HIS A 242 23.69 -20.67 -12.94
CA HIS A 242 24.49 -21.71 -12.29
C HIS A 242 23.83 -22.19 -10.99
N LYS A 243 23.79 -23.51 -10.76
CA LYS A 243 23.05 -24.13 -9.65
C LYS A 243 23.43 -23.57 -8.28
N ASP A 244 24.72 -23.32 -8.04
CA ASP A 244 25.18 -22.76 -6.77
C ASP A 244 24.76 -21.30 -6.59
N ALA A 245 24.81 -20.49 -7.65
CA ALA A 245 24.33 -19.12 -7.63
C ALA A 245 22.83 -19.07 -7.32
N LEU A 246 22.02 -19.89 -8.00
CA LEU A 246 20.59 -20.01 -7.74
C LEU A 246 20.29 -20.38 -6.28
N LYS A 247 21.03 -21.36 -5.75
CA LYS A 247 20.92 -21.81 -4.36
C LYS A 247 21.25 -20.70 -3.37
N ASP A 248 22.30 -19.94 -3.63
CA ASP A 248 22.75 -18.86 -2.74
C ASP A 248 21.82 -17.65 -2.76
N VAL A 249 21.32 -17.24 -3.92
CA VAL A 249 20.30 -16.19 -4.01
C VAL A 249 19.02 -16.63 -3.31
N LYS A 250 18.53 -17.85 -3.55
CA LYS A 250 17.33 -18.38 -2.89
C LYS A 250 17.48 -18.40 -1.37
N ARG A 251 18.62 -18.86 -0.86
CA ARG A 251 18.92 -18.83 0.59
C ARG A 251 18.96 -17.40 1.13
N ALA A 252 19.57 -16.46 0.40
CA ALA A 252 19.60 -15.06 0.81
C ALA A 252 18.20 -14.44 0.87
N ALA A 253 17.35 -14.70 -0.14
CA ALA A 253 15.96 -14.25 -0.17
C ALA A 253 15.12 -14.82 0.99
N LEU A 254 15.27 -16.11 1.30
CA LEU A 254 14.58 -16.75 2.43
C LEU A 254 15.03 -16.16 3.79
N ARG A 255 16.34 -15.91 3.96
CA ARG A 255 16.86 -15.24 5.17
C ARG A 255 16.31 -13.83 5.31
N ASP A 256 16.22 -13.10 4.20
CA ASP A 256 15.65 -11.76 4.17
C ASP A 256 14.16 -11.77 4.57
N GLN A 257 13.39 -12.70 4.01
CA GLN A 257 11.98 -12.89 4.32
C GLN A 257 11.75 -13.14 5.83
N LYS A 258 12.54 -14.04 6.44
CA LYS A 258 12.48 -14.33 7.88
C LYS A 258 12.83 -13.10 8.74
N ARG A 259 13.87 -12.36 8.34
CA ARG A 259 14.30 -11.13 9.03
C ARG A 259 13.22 -10.06 8.98
N LEU A 260 12.58 -9.86 7.82
CA LEU A 260 11.52 -8.89 7.61
C LEU A 260 10.28 -9.22 8.44
N LEU A 261 9.87 -10.49 8.53
CA LEU A 261 8.78 -10.92 9.39
C LEU A 261 9.07 -10.67 10.88
N LYS A 262 10.26 -11.03 11.36
CA LYS A 262 10.64 -10.76 12.77
C LYS A 262 10.61 -9.27 13.08
N LYS A 263 11.06 -8.42 12.16
CA LYS A 263 11.00 -6.96 12.29
C LYS A 263 9.55 -6.46 12.28
N ALA A 264 8.73 -6.95 11.35
CA ALA A 264 7.31 -6.60 11.27
C ALA A 264 6.56 -7.00 12.54
N GLU A 265 6.84 -8.18 13.10
CA GLU A 265 6.23 -8.68 14.34
C GLU A 265 6.50 -7.75 15.52
N ARG A 266 7.77 -7.33 15.71
CA ARG A 266 8.14 -6.35 16.74
C ARG A 266 7.41 -5.01 16.54
N ILE A 267 7.38 -4.49 15.31
CA ILE A 267 6.73 -3.20 15.04
C ILE A 267 5.23 -3.29 15.24
N SER A 268 4.59 -4.38 14.81
CA SER A 268 3.16 -4.62 15.05
C SER A 268 2.85 -4.69 16.53
N GLY A 269 3.66 -5.39 17.34
CA GLY A 269 3.47 -5.43 18.79
C GLY A 269 3.42 -4.03 19.42
N LEU A 270 4.33 -3.14 19.01
CA LEU A 270 4.34 -1.74 19.45
C LEU A 270 3.12 -0.95 18.94
N LEU A 271 2.84 -1.02 17.64
CA LEU A 271 1.76 -0.27 16.98
C LEU A 271 0.37 -0.72 17.45
N THR A 272 0.26 -1.99 17.83
CA THR A 272 -0.98 -2.64 18.27
C THR A 272 -1.03 -2.93 19.77
N ALA A 273 -0.23 -2.25 20.59
CA ALA A 273 -0.27 -2.42 22.04
C ALA A 273 -1.64 -1.98 22.62
N GLU A 274 -2.20 -0.89 22.09
CA GLU A 274 -3.45 -0.30 22.58
C GLU A 274 -4.69 -1.04 22.06
N LYS A 275 -5.71 -1.25 22.91
CA LYS A 275 -7.00 -1.81 22.48
C LYS A 275 -7.74 -0.81 21.57
N PRO A 276 -8.54 -1.25 20.58
CA PRO A 276 -9.21 -0.34 19.65
C PRO A 276 -10.06 0.75 20.32
N LYS A 277 -10.77 0.43 21.41
CA LYS A 277 -11.58 1.42 22.13
C LYS A 277 -10.72 2.52 22.76
N ALA A 278 -9.56 2.19 23.32
CA ALA A 278 -8.65 3.15 23.94
C ALA A 278 -8.03 4.07 22.88
N LEU A 279 -7.56 3.52 21.76
CA LEU A 279 -7.00 4.31 20.65
C LEU A 279 -8.03 5.31 20.13
N ILE A 280 -9.27 4.87 19.95
CA ILE A 280 -10.35 5.73 19.48
C ILE A 280 -10.70 6.81 20.49
N ALA A 281 -10.80 6.49 21.78
CA ALA A 281 -11.05 7.48 22.82
C ALA A 281 -9.95 8.56 22.84
N ARG A 282 -8.69 8.14 22.73
CA ARG A 282 -7.53 9.04 22.68
C ARG A 282 -7.56 9.94 21.44
N TRP A 283 -7.82 9.36 20.26
CA TRP A 283 -7.90 10.12 19.02
C TRP A 283 -9.13 11.03 18.93
N ALA A 284 -10.21 10.71 19.66
CA ALA A 284 -11.36 11.60 19.80
C ALA A 284 -10.97 12.88 20.54
N VAL A 285 -10.20 12.76 21.63
CA VAL A 285 -9.68 13.91 22.38
C VAL A 285 -8.73 14.74 21.52
N TYR A 286 -7.81 14.07 20.80
CA TYR A 286 -6.94 14.75 19.84
C TYR A 286 -7.77 15.53 18.81
N TRP A 287 -8.76 14.89 18.20
CA TRP A 287 -9.66 15.56 17.25
C TRP A 287 -10.37 16.76 17.85
N SER A 288 -10.97 16.64 19.05
CA SER A 288 -11.70 17.75 19.68
C SER A 288 -10.81 18.93 20.04
N LEU A 289 -9.51 18.70 20.27
CA LEU A 289 -8.54 19.73 20.61
C LEU A 289 -7.72 20.21 19.40
N SER A 290 -7.87 19.58 18.24
CA SER A 290 -7.03 19.85 17.07
C SER A 290 -7.27 21.19 16.40
N ASP A 291 -8.46 21.76 16.60
CA ASP A 291 -8.82 23.10 16.12
C ASP A 291 -10.01 23.65 16.95
N ALA A 292 -9.72 23.95 18.23
CA ALA A 292 -10.14 25.23 18.82
C ALA A 292 -9.12 26.30 18.42
#